data_AF-A0A3R7XVI8-F1
#
_entry.id   AF-A0A3R7XVI8-F1
#
_cell.length_a   1.000
_cell.length_b   1.000
_cell.length_c   1.000
_cell.angle_alpha   90.00
_cell.angle_beta   90.00
_cell.angle_gamma   90.00
#
_symmetry.space_group_name_H-M   'P 1'
#
loop_
_entity.id
_entity.type
_entity.pdbx_description
1 polymer ?
#
loop_
_entity_poly.entity_id
_entity_poly.type
_entity_poly.pdbx_seq_one_letter_code
_entity_poly.pdbx_strand_id
1 'polypeptide(L)' 'MFNFKKRKINKIGGSYMISLPHDWVRDIGYPKKVNVHMDKDKKLIVEVEGNVLANCSTASTEPSKEKI' A
#
# COMPACT_ATOMS: atom_id res chain seq x y z
N MET A 1 -1.66 -4.46 8.91
CA MET A 1 -0.30 -4.05 8.51
C MET A 1 0.32 -5.13 7.64
N PHE A 2 0.58 -4.85 6.36
CA PHE A 2 1.06 -5.85 5.40
C PHE A 2 2.55 -6.16 5.64
N ASN A 3 2.93 -7.44 5.78
CA ASN A 3 4.34 -7.83 5.94
C ASN A 3 4.94 -8.22 4.59
N PHE A 4 5.90 -7.43 4.10
CA PHE A 4 6.54 -7.65 2.80
C PHE A 4 7.40 -8.91 2.71
N LYS A 5 7.76 -9.51 3.87
CA LYS A 5 8.76 -10.59 4.01
C LYS A 5 10.10 -10.23 3.34
N LYS A 6 11.12 -11.08 3.49
CA LYS A 6 12.36 -10.92 2.72
C LYS A 6 12.07 -11.20 1.24
N ARG A 7 12.52 -10.31 0.36
CA ARG A 7 12.39 -10.45 -1.09
C ARG A 7 13.74 -10.41 -1.77
N LYS A 8 13.83 -11.12 -2.90
CA LYS A 8 15.02 -11.14 -3.74
C LYS A 8 14.96 -9.98 -4.72
N ILE A 9 16.08 -9.28 -4.88
CA ILE A 9 16.30 -8.34 -5.98
C ILE A 9 16.78 -9.16 -7.18
N ASN A 10 16.08 -9.06 -8.29
CA ASN A 10 16.44 -9.75 -9.53
C ASN A 10 17.07 -8.75 -10.51
N LYS A 11 18.01 -9.21 -11.33
CA LYS A 11 18.53 -8.42 -12.45
C LYS A 11 17.80 -8.86 -13.72
N ILE A 12 17.17 -7.91 -14.42
CA ILE A 12 16.45 -8.16 -15.67
C ILE A 12 17.01 -7.20 -16.71
N GLY A 13 17.73 -7.76 -17.69
CA GLY A 13 18.52 -6.98 -18.64
C GLY A 13 19.55 -6.11 -17.92
N GLY A 14 19.52 -4.80 -18.19
CA GLY A 14 20.38 -3.79 -17.56
C GLY A 14 19.89 -3.27 -16.20
N SER A 15 18.73 -3.70 -15.72
CA SER A 15 18.05 -3.09 -14.57
C SER A 15 17.89 -4.04 -13.39
N TYR A 16 17.76 -3.49 -12.18
CA TYR A 16 17.39 -4.23 -10.97
C TYR A 16 15.88 -4.11 -10.73
N MET A 17 15.25 -5.23 -10.40
CA MET A 17 13.81 -5.33 -10.19
C MET A 17 13.50 -5.98 -8.85
N ILE A 18 12.54 -5.40 -8.14
CA ILE A 18 11.96 -5.95 -6.92
C ILE A 18 10.47 -6.16 -7.19
N SER A 19 9.98 -7.38 -6.99
CA SER A 19 8.56 -7.67 -7.14
C SER A 19 7.79 -7.17 -5.92
N LEU A 20 6.67 -6.49 -6.15
CA LEU A 20 5.74 -6.09 -5.09
C LEU A 20 4.69 -7.19 -4.85
N PRO A 21 4.19 -7.33 -3.62
CA PRO A 21 3.17 -8.33 -3.29
C PRO A 21 1.87 -8.06 -4.03
N HIS A 22 1.25 -9.10 -4.59
CA HIS A 22 -0.02 -8.96 -5.30
C HIS A 22 -1.11 -8.35 -4.41
N ASP A 23 -1.27 -8.87 -3.18
CA ASP A 23 -2.27 -8.35 -2.23
C ASP A 23 -2.05 -6.88 -1.91
N TRP A 24 -0.79 -6.45 -1.67
CA TRP A 24 -0.49 -5.04 -1.43
C TRP A 24 -0.88 -4.17 -2.63
N VAL A 25 -0.54 -4.60 -3.86
CA VAL A 25 -0.89 -3.87 -5.09
C VAL A 25 -2.41 -3.82 -5.33
N ARG A 26 -3.13 -4.89 -4.99
CA ARG A 26 -4.59 -4.94 -5.05
C ARG A 26 -5.22 -3.97 -4.06
N ASP A 27 -4.73 -3.96 -2.82
CA ASP A 27 -5.29 -3.15 -1.73
C ASP A 27 -5.12 -1.63 -1.99
N ILE A 28 -4.05 -1.24 -2.69
CA ILE A 28 -3.83 0.16 -3.13
C ILE A 28 -4.53 0.51 -4.46
N GLY A 29 -5.17 -0.45 -5.13
CA GLY A 29 -5.95 -0.20 -6.35
C GLY A 29 -5.15 -0.07 -7.65
N TYR A 30 -4.05 -0.81 -7.83
CA TYR A 30 -3.25 -0.84 -9.07
C TYR A 30 -2.84 0.55 -9.59
N PRO A 31 -1.97 1.27 -8.88
CA PRO A 31 -1.63 2.63 -9.24
C PRO A 31 -0.88 2.68 -10.57
N LYS A 32 -1.23 3.68 -11.38
CA LYS A 32 -0.55 3.95 -12.66
C LYS A 32 0.81 4.63 -12.46
N LYS A 33 1.03 5.27 -11.32
CA LYS A 33 2.27 5.97 -10.97
C LYS A 33 2.63 5.75 -9.51
N VAL A 34 3.94 5.60 -9.28
CA VAL A 34 4.53 5.50 -7.96
C VAL A 34 5.72 6.46 -7.88
N ASN A 35 5.93 7.05 -6.71
CA ASN A 35 7.11 7.83 -6.41
C ASN A 35 8.09 6.96 -5.61
N VAL A 36 9.36 6.99 -5.98
CA VAL A 36 10.40 6.20 -5.33
C VAL A 36 11.49 7.15 -4.87
N HIS A 37 11.74 7.17 -3.56
CA HIS A 37 12.76 8.03 -2.97
C HIS A 37 13.48 7.31 -1.83
N MET A 38 14.63 7.84 -1.42
CA MET A 38 15.39 7.31 -0.28
C MET A 38 15.19 8.23 0.92
N ASP A 39 14.88 7.64 2.08
CA ASP A 39 14.77 8.39 3.34
C ASP A 39 16.14 8.66 3.98
N LYS A 40 16.13 9.34 5.13
CA LYS A 40 17.34 9.68 5.90
C LYS A 40 18.06 8.44 6.46
N ASP A 41 17.34 7.34 6.65
CA ASP A 41 17.87 6.07 7.16
C ASP A 41 18.37 5.15 6.02
N LYS A 42 18.47 5.67 4.79
CA LYS A 42 18.83 4.91 3.59
C LYS A 42 17.84 3.79 3.27
N LYS A 43 16.58 3.94 3.65
CA LYS A 43 15.48 3.04 3.26
C LYS A 43 14.87 3.56 1.97
N LEU A 44 14.63 2.64 1.04
CA LEU A 44 13.91 2.93 -0.19
C LEU A 44 12.41 2.95 0.12
N ILE A 45 11.78 4.10 -0.08
CA ILE A 45 10.36 4.31 0.12
C ILE A 45 9.67 4.32 -1.24
N VAL A 46 8.58 3.56 -1.35
CA VAL A 46 7.73 3.51 -2.54
C VAL A 46 6.35 4.02 -2.15
N GLU A 47 6.00 5.19 -2.68
CA GLU A 47 4.71 5.85 -2.43
C GLU A 47 3.84 5.78 -3.66
N VAL A 48 2.53 5.70 -3.43
CA VAL A 48 1.53 5.71 -4.48
C VAL A 48 1.10 7.15 -4.72
N GLU A 49 1.15 7.60 -5.97
CA GLU A 49 0.68 8.94 -6.34
C GLU A 49 -0.84 8.88 -6.56
N GLY A 50 -1.63 9.34 -5.59
CA GLY A 50 -3.08 9.44 -5.69
C GLY A 50 -3.83 9.17 -4.38
N ASN A 51 -5.10 9.58 -4.32
CA ASN A 51 -5.98 9.31 -3.17
C ASN A 51 -6.09 7.80 -2.96
N VAL A 52 -5.51 7.31 -1.87
CA VAL A 52 -5.89 6.03 -1.27
C VAL A 52 -7.38 6.15 -1.00
N LEU A 53 -8.21 5.40 -1.74
CA LEU A 53 -9.60 5.17 -1.37
C LEU A 53 -9.56 4.37 -0.07
N ALA A 54 -9.37 5.07 1.04
CA ALA A 54 -9.59 4.52 2.35
C ALA A 54 -11.08 4.22 2.44
N ASN A 55 -11.48 3.01 2.05
CA ASN A 55 -12.69 2.41 2.59
C ASN A 55 -12.45 2.14 4.08
N CYS A 56 -12.36 3.22 4.86
CA CYS A 56 -12.62 3.20 6.28
C CYS A 56 -14.13 2.98 6.42
N SER A 57 -14.55 1.71 6.45
CA SER A 57 -15.85 1.38 7.03
C SER A 57 -15.78 1.71 8.52
N THR A 58 -16.05 2.96 8.87
CA THR A 58 -16.57 3.26 10.20
C THR A 58 -17.97 2.67 10.23
N ALA A 59 -18.07 1.43 10.71
CA ALA A 59 -19.30 0.92 11.28
C ALA A 59 -19.61 1.79 12.51
N SER A 60 -20.25 2.94 12.28
CA SER A 60 -20.85 3.72 13.34
C SER A 60 -22.17 3.06 13.71
N THR A 61 -22.10 2.35 14.83
CA THR A 61 -23.18 1.95 15.74
C THR A 61 -24.47 2.74 15.53
N GLU A 62 -25.56 2.04 15.21
CA GLU A 62 -26.92 2.55 15.33
C GLU A 62 -27.17 3.04 16.77
N PRO A 63 -27.66 4.26 17.00
CA PRO A 63 -28.34 4.55 18.24
C PRO A 63 -29.74 3.95 18.13
N SER A 64 -29.92 2.76 18.71
CA SER A 64 -31.24 2.26 19.11
C SER A 64 -31.84 3.30 20.07
N LYS A 65 -32.76 4.14 19.58
CA LYS A 65 -33.56 5.00 20.45
C LYS A 65 -34.83 4.28 20.83
N GLU A 66 -34.77 3.87 22.07
CA GLU A 66 -35.78 3.46 23.02
C GLU A 66 -37.13 4.19 22.88
N LYS A 67 -38.16 3.36 23.08
CA LYS A 67 -39.59 3.61 23.07
C LYS A 67 -39.99 4.62 24.16
N ILE A 68 -40.80 5.63 23.83
CA ILE A 68 -41.73 6.28 24.79
C ILE A 68 -43.09 6.31 24.12
#